data_AF-A0AAQ4DNG5-F1
#
_entry.id   AF-A0AAQ4DNG5-F1
#
_cell.length_a   1.000
_cell.length_b   1.000
_cell.length_c   1.000
_cell.angle_alpha   90.00
_cell.angle_beta   90.00
_cell.angle_gamma   90.00
#
_symmetry.space_group_name_H-M   'P 1'
#
loop_
_entity.id
_entity.type
_entity.pdbx_description
1 polymer ?
#
loop_
_entity_poly.entity_id
_entity_poly.type
_entity_poly.pdbx_seq_one_letter_code
_entity_poly.pdbx_strand_id
1 'polypeptide(L)' 'MSAAVSDRRTQELLEKELYFLISKFLSNGPCSGAAEVLRREIEEHHLLPKRLDWHGNEHDRSFAELVSVWVAFSSIFES' A
#
# COMPACT_ATOMS: atom_id res chain seq x y z
N MET A 1 26.38 -9.56 -14.24
CA MET A 1 25.81 -10.07 -12.97
C MET A 1 24.65 -9.16 -12.52
N SER A 2 23.60 -8.97 -13.33
CA SER A 2 22.69 -7.81 -13.15
C SER A 2 21.19 -8.06 -13.37
N ALA A 3 20.73 -9.29 -13.57
CA ALA A 3 19.28 -9.56 -13.74
C ALA A 3 18.57 -9.90 -12.41
N ALA A 4 19.27 -10.49 -11.43
CA ALA A 4 18.66 -10.99 -10.19
C ALA A 4 18.36 -9.91 -9.13
N VAL A 5 18.95 -8.71 -9.26
CA VAL A 5 18.73 -7.60 -8.30
C VAL A 5 17.43 -6.83 -8.57
N SER A 6 16.86 -6.94 -9.77
CA SER A 6 15.61 -6.29 -10.15
C SER A 6 14.36 -7.04 -9.70
N ASP A 7 14.49 -8.33 -9.38
CA ASP A 7 13.38 -9.20 -8.97
C ASP A 7 12.96 -8.96 -7.52
N ARG A 8 13.94 -8.91 -6.61
CA ARG A 8 13.70 -8.83 -5.16
C ARG A 8 13.07 -7.52 -4.70
N ARG A 9 13.49 -6.38 -5.26
CA ARG A 9 12.87 -5.07 -4.97
C ARG A 9 11.43 -4.97 -5.48
N THR A 10 11.16 -5.59 -6.64
CA THR A 10 9.81 -5.64 -7.20
C THR A 10 8.92 -6.53 -6.37
N GLN A 11 9.45 -7.66 -5.87
CA GLN A 11 8.74 -8.53 -4.94
C GLN A 11 8.40 -7.82 -3.62
N GLU A 12 9.36 -7.12 -3.02
CA GLU A 12 9.13 -6.34 -1.79
C GLU A 12 8.06 -5.24 -1.98
N LEU A 13 8.04 -4.58 -3.14
CA LEU A 13 6.99 -3.61 -3.49
C LEU A 13 5.63 -4.29 -3.68
N LEU A 14 5.61 -5.43 -4.36
CA LEU A 14 4.39 -6.20 -4.61
C LEU A 14 3.77 -6.74 -3.31
N GLU A 15 4.60 -7.23 -2.40
CA GLU A 15 4.17 -7.68 -1.06
C GLU A 15 3.52 -6.53 -0.29
N LYS A 16 4.11 -5.33 -0.31
CA LYS A 16 3.56 -4.12 0.32
C LYS A 16 2.21 -3.71 -0.28
N GLU A 17 2.11 -3.68 -1.59
CA GLU A 17 0.85 -3.42 -2.31
C GLU A 17 -0.22 -4.45 -1.95
N LEU A 18 0.16 -5.74 -1.85
CA LEU A 18 -0.76 -6.82 -1.52
C LEU A 18 -1.32 -6.67 -0.10
N TYR A 19 -0.48 -6.38 0.90
CA TYR A 19 -0.93 -6.14 2.27
C TYR A 19 -1.91 -4.97 2.34
N PHE A 20 -1.65 -3.88 1.62
CA PHE A 20 -2.56 -2.75 1.52
C PHE A 20 -3.92 -3.15 0.95
N LEU A 21 -3.92 -3.88 -0.18
CA LEU A 21 -5.15 -4.35 -0.83
C LEU A 21 -5.95 -5.32 0.05
N ILE A 22 -5.28 -6.24 0.75
CA ILE A 22 -5.92 -7.16 1.70
C ILE A 22 -6.58 -6.35 2.82
N SER A 23 -5.90 -5.36 3.39
CA SER A 23 -6.50 -4.51 4.44
C SER A 23 -7.77 -3.82 3.94
N LYS A 24 -7.75 -3.29 2.71
CA LYS A 24 -8.91 -2.63 2.08
C LYS A 24 -10.05 -3.61 1.81
N PHE A 25 -9.73 -4.80 1.31
CA PHE A 25 -10.71 -5.86 1.07
C PHE A 25 -11.41 -6.29 2.37
N LEU A 26 -10.63 -6.49 3.44
CA LEU A 26 -11.16 -6.86 4.75
C LEU A 26 -12.00 -5.73 5.38
N SER A 27 -11.61 -4.47 5.20
CA SER A 27 -12.38 -3.30 5.69
C SER A 27 -13.75 -3.18 5.04
N ASN A 28 -13.90 -3.58 3.78
CA ASN A 28 -15.18 -3.58 3.08
C ASN A 28 -16.02 -4.85 3.34
N GLY A 29 -15.49 -5.81 4.11
CA GLY A 29 -16.14 -7.10 4.41
C GLY A 29 -16.56 -7.25 5.88
N PRO A 30 -17.06 -8.43 6.27
CA PRO A 30 -17.40 -8.73 7.67
C PRO A 30 -16.18 -8.81 8.60
N CYS A 31 -14.97 -8.81 8.03
CA CYS A 31 -13.70 -8.96 8.74
C CYS A 31 -13.03 -7.61 9.06
N SER A 32 -13.81 -6.60 9.42
CA SER A 32 -13.31 -5.24 9.73
C SER A 32 -12.33 -5.23 10.92
N GLY A 33 -12.52 -6.11 11.91
CA GLY A 33 -11.60 -6.25 13.05
C GLY A 33 -10.21 -6.74 12.64
N ALA A 34 -10.15 -7.69 11.69
CA ALA A 34 -8.87 -8.17 11.14
C ALA A 34 -8.21 -7.08 10.29
N ALA A 35 -8.99 -6.29 9.56
CA ALA A 35 -8.49 -5.16 8.79
C ALA A 35 -7.79 -4.12 9.68
N GLU A 36 -8.36 -3.82 10.86
CA GLU A 36 -7.76 -2.83 11.76
C GLU A 36 -6.45 -3.32 12.39
N VAL A 37 -6.36 -4.60 12.76
CA VAL A 37 -5.10 -5.20 13.24
C VAL A 37 -4.05 -5.15 12.13
N LEU A 38 -4.40 -5.59 10.92
CA LEU A 38 -3.48 -5.57 9.79
C LEU A 38 -3.03 -4.14 9.45
N ARG A 39 -3.93 -3.15 9.55
CA ARG A 39 -3.58 -1.73 9.34
C ARG A 39 -2.54 -1.25 10.34
N ARG A 40 -2.67 -1.63 11.62
CA ARG A 40 -1.68 -1.29 12.65
C ARG A 40 -0.33 -1.94 12.37
N GLU A 41 -0.32 -3.23 12.02
CA GLU A 41 0.93 -3.92 11.66
C GLU A 41 1.59 -3.29 10.43
N ILE A 42 0.83 -2.87 9.42
CA ILE A 42 1.35 -2.17 8.24
C ILE A 42 2.01 -0.84 8.63
N GLU A 43 1.42 -0.09 9.57
CA GLU A 43 1.99 1.16 10.10
C GLU A 43 3.25 0.90 10.93
N GLU A 44 3.24 -0.09 11.82
CA GLU A 44 4.40 -0.46 12.66
C GLU A 44 5.59 -0.98 11.84
N HIS A 45 5.33 -1.76 10.78
CA HIS A 45 6.36 -2.32 9.92
C HIS A 45 6.73 -1.43 8.72
N HIS A 46 6.14 -0.23 8.60
CA HIS A 46 6.33 0.69 7.47
C HIS A 46 6.18 -0.02 6.11
N LEU A 47 5.19 -0.89 5.99
CA LEU A 47 4.92 -1.69 4.79
C LEU A 47 4.19 -0.89 3.71
N LEU A 48 4.11 0.43 3.84
CA LEU A 48 3.45 1.27 2.86
C LEU A 48 4.34 1.50 1.64
N PRO A 49 3.77 1.40 0.43
CA PRO A 49 4.48 1.77 -0.79
C PRO A 49 4.82 3.27 -0.77
N LYS A 50 6.11 3.59 -0.80
CA LYS A 50 6.61 4.97 -0.83
C LYS A 50 6.31 5.62 -2.19
N ARG A 51 6.10 6.94 -2.26
CA ARG A 51 6.14 7.63 -3.58
C ARG A 51 7.57 7.81 -3.99
N LEU A 52 7.82 7.61 -5.28
CA LEU A 52 8.93 8.21 -5.97
C LEU A 52 8.49 9.57 -6.51
N ASP A 53 9.19 10.62 -6.09
CA ASP A 53 9.07 11.92 -6.73
C ASP A 53 9.66 11.91 -8.14
N TRP A 54 9.38 12.97 -8.89
CA TRP A 54 9.98 13.24 -10.20
C TRP A 54 11.51 13.38 -10.14
N HIS A 55 12.08 13.66 -8.96
CA HIS A 55 13.52 13.61 -8.69
C HIS A 55 14.03 12.25 -8.19
N GLY A 56 13.18 11.23 -8.10
CA GLY A 56 13.55 9.88 -7.66
C GLY A 56 13.73 9.74 -6.15
N ASN A 57 13.27 10.70 -5.35
CA ASN A 57 13.30 10.61 -3.90
C ASN A 57 12.09 9.83 -3.37
N GLU A 58 12.33 9.00 -2.37
CA GLU A 58 11.29 8.23 -1.70
C GLU A 58 10.62 9.07 -0.61
N HIS A 59 9.32 9.31 -0.74
CA HIS A 59 8.51 9.97 0.28
C HIS A 59 7.63 8.97 0.99
N ASP A 60 7.80 8.89 2.32
CA ASP A 60 6.95 8.14 3.21
C ASP A 60 5.53 8.73 3.18
N ARG A 61 4.54 7.89 2.87
CA ARG A 61 3.12 8.26 2.94
C ARG A 61 2.46 7.59 4.13
N SER A 62 1.55 8.30 4.77
CA SER A 62 0.70 7.72 5.81
C SER A 62 -0.41 6.87 5.19
N PHE A 63 -0.91 5.89 5.94
CA PHE A 63 -2.01 5.04 5.51
C PHE A 63 -3.26 5.88 5.17
N ALA A 64 -3.52 6.93 5.95
CA ALA A 64 -4.64 7.85 5.72
C ALA A 64 -4.55 8.59 4.38
N GLU A 65 -3.35 9.04 3.99
CA GLU A 65 -3.10 9.67 2.69
C GLU A 65 -3.33 8.69 1.53
N LEU A 66 -2.87 7.44 1.68
CA LEU A 66 -3.10 6.37 0.70
C LEU A 66 -4.58 6.06 0.53
N VAL A 67 -5.31 5.93 1.64
CA VAL A 67 -6.76 5.73 1.62
C VAL A 67 -7.47 6.93 1.00
N SER A 68 -7.08 8.16 1.30
CA SER A 68 -7.70 9.36 0.74
C SER A 68 -7.49 9.45 -0.77
N VAL A 69 -6.28 9.20 -1.26
CA VAL A 69 -5.98 9.14 -2.71
C VAL A 69 -6.81 8.06 -3.38
N TRP A 70 -6.94 6.90 -2.74
CA TRP A 70 -7.68 5.78 -3.32
C TRP A 70 -9.19 6.01 -3.32
N VAL A 71 -9.76 6.59 -2.25
CA VAL A 71 -11.18 6.99 -2.20
C VAL A 71 -11.48 8.02 -3.28
N ALA A 72 -10.59 9.00 -3.48
CA ALA A 72 -10.70 9.93 -4.59
C ALA A 72 -10.62 9.22 -5.96
N PHE A 73 -9.74 8.22 -6.10
CA PHE A 73 -9.60 7.45 -7.34
C PHE A 73 -10.82 6.56 -7.63
N SER A 74 -11.40 5.93 -6.60
CA SER A 74 -12.64 5.18 -6.71
C SER A 74 -13.80 6.09 -7.12
N SER A 75 -13.92 7.28 -6.52
CA SER A 75 -14.94 8.25 -6.94
C SER A 75 -14.76 8.73 -8.37
N ILE A 76 -13.53 8.79 -8.89
CA ILE A 76 -13.26 9.14 -10.30
C ILE A 76 -13.62 7.97 -11.25
N PHE A 77 -13.45 6.72 -10.81
CA PHE A 77 -13.68 5.54 -11.66
C PHE A 77 -15.12 5.00 -11.58
N GLU A 78 -15.91 5.45 -10.62
CA GLU A 78 -17.32 5.07 -10.40
C GLU A 78 -18.32 6.11 -10.94
N SER A 79 -17.86 7.01 -11.83
CA SER A 79 -18.68 7.99 -12.58
C SER A 79 -18.62 7.77 -14.09
#